data_AF-A0A6G3U8H9-F1
#
_entry.id   AF-A0A6G3U8H9-F1
#
_cell.length_a   1.000
_cell.length_b   1.000
_cell.length_c   1.000
_cell.angle_alpha   90.00
_cell.angle_beta   90.00
_cell.angle_gamma   90.00
#
_symmetry.space_group_name_H-M   'P 1'
#
loop_
_entity.id
_entity.type
_entity.pdbx_description
1 polymer ?
#
loop_
_entity_poly.entity_id
_entity_poly.type
_entity_poly.pdbx_seq_one_letter_code
_entity_poly.pdbx_strand_id
1 'polypeptide(L)' 'GVAVDLRLERGRVRHTLLAATRGAQLVVAGARGHGGFAGMLLGSVSQALLHHADCPVTVVRGKD' A
#
# COMPACT_ATOMS: atom_id res chain seq x y z
N GLY A 1 21.70 -11.34 5.34
CA GLY A 1 20.51 -10.67 5.91
C GLY A 1 19.90 -9.76 4.86
N VAL A 2 18.64 -9.38 5.01
CA VAL A 2 18.00 -8.37 4.13
C VAL A 2 18.20 -6.99 4.75
N ALA A 3 18.67 -6.02 3.96
CA ALA A 3 18.78 -4.64 4.44
C ALA A 3 17.37 -4.03 4.54
N VAL A 4 17.07 -3.39 5.68
CA VAL A 4 15.75 -2.81 5.95
C VAL A 4 15.92 -1.32 6.24
N ASP A 5 15.17 -0.49 5.50
CA ASP A 5 15.03 0.94 5.75
C ASP A 5 13.60 1.22 6.22
N LEU A 6 13.46 1.83 7.41
CA LEU A 6 12.16 2.16 7.98
C LEU A 6 11.93 3.67 7.89
N ARG A 7 10.85 4.05 7.21
CA ARG A 7 10.47 5.45 7.02
C ARG A 7 9.13 5.76 7.69
N LEU A 8 9.14 6.72 8.61
CA LEU A 8 7.94 7.29 9.20
C LEU A 8 7.63 8.61 8.50
N GLU A 9 6.48 8.67 7.84
CA GLU A 9 6.07 9.82 7.04
C GLU A 9 4.81 10.46 7.61
N ARG A 10 4.75 11.80 7.59
CA ARG A 10 3.55 12.55 7.95
C ARG A 10 2.98 13.21 6.70
N GLY A 11 1.75 12.83 6.33
CA GLY A 11 1.08 13.41 5.18
C GLY A 11 -0.16 12.65 4.76
N ARG A 12 -0.65 12.97 3.56
CA ARG A 12 -1.75 12.23 2.94
C ARG A 12 -1.22 10.89 2.44
N VAL A 13 -1.62 9.80 3.10
CA VAL A 13 -1.17 8.41 2.84
C VAL A 13 -1.09 8.09 1.34
N ARG A 14 -2.13 8.44 0.58
CA ARG A 14 -2.19 8.22 -0.87
C ARG A 14 -1.04 8.89 -1.61
N HIS A 15 -0.74 10.15 -1.31
CA HIS A 15 0.31 10.89 -2.01
C HIS A 15 1.70 10.34 -1.64
N THR A 16 1.94 10.12 -0.35
CA THR A 16 3.23 9.60 0.15
C THR A 16 3.55 8.23 -0.42
N LEU A 17 2.59 7.30 -0.41
CA LEU A 17 2.83 5.96 -0.94
C LEU A 17 3.01 5.96 -2.46
N LEU A 18 2.23 6.74 -3.21
CA LEU A 18 2.44 6.86 -4.66
C LEU A 18 3.82 7.45 -4.99
N ALA A 19 4.27 8.45 -4.23
CA ALA A 19 5.62 8.96 -4.40
C ALA A 19 6.69 7.89 -4.14
N ALA A 20 6.49 7.03 -3.14
CA ALA A 20 7.40 5.92 -2.83
C ALA A 20 7.38 4.81 -3.89
N THR A 21 6.34 4.71 -4.73
CA THR A 21 6.32 3.76 -5.85
C THR A 21 7.28 4.16 -6.97
N ARG A 22 7.66 5.45 -7.07
CA ARG A 22 8.64 5.91 -8.04
C ARG A 22 10.02 5.35 -7.72
N GLY A 23 10.50 4.47 -8.60
CA GLY A 23 11.79 3.79 -8.44
C GLY A 23 11.71 2.48 -7.64
N ALA A 24 10.53 2.07 -7.17
CA ALA A 24 10.33 0.75 -6.59
C ALA A 24 10.08 -0.29 -7.70
N GLN A 25 10.61 -1.50 -7.53
CA GLN A 25 10.33 -2.61 -8.46
C GLN A 25 8.97 -3.28 -8.19
N LEU A 26 8.46 -3.13 -6.98
CA LEU A 26 7.18 -3.68 -6.51
C LEU A 26 6.74 -2.91 -5.27
N VAL A 27 5.44 -2.63 -5.15
CA VAL A 27 4.83 -2.22 -3.89
C VAL A 27 3.92 -3.32 -3.36
N VAL A 28 4.02 -3.59 -2.07
CA VAL A 28 3.17 -4.56 -1.37
C VAL A 28 2.29 -3.83 -0.36
N ALA A 29 0.98 -4.05 -0.44
CA ALA A 29 0.02 -3.46 0.47
C ALA A 29 -0.96 -4.52 1.00
N GLY A 30 -1.50 -4.28 2.20
CA GLY A 30 -2.59 -5.10 2.72
C GLY A 30 -3.89 -4.87 1.95
N ALA A 31 -4.78 -5.86 1.90
CA ALA A 31 -6.11 -5.72 1.29
C ALA A 31 -7.01 -4.77 2.08
N ARG A 32 -6.87 -4.72 3.41
CA ARG A 32 -7.65 -3.85 4.31
C ARG A 32 -6.75 -3.16 5.32
N GLY A 33 -7.18 -2.00 5.81
CA GLY A 33 -6.55 -1.26 6.90
C GLY A 33 -7.36 -1.33 8.20
N HIS A 34 -6.91 -0.60 9.22
CA HIS A 34 -7.46 -0.62 10.58
C HIS A 34 -8.92 -0.14 10.73
N GLY A 35 -9.48 0.55 9.74
CA GLY A 35 -10.83 1.13 9.78
C GLY A 35 -11.78 0.61 8.69
N GLY A 36 -11.54 -0.58 8.15
CA GLY A 36 -12.35 -1.12 7.05
C GLY A 36 -13.78 -1.45 7.49
N PHE A 37 -14.76 -1.11 6.65
CA PHE A 37 -16.15 -1.53 6.82
C PHE A 37 -16.30 -3.04 6.56
N ALA A 38 -17.19 -3.69 7.31
CA ALA A 38 -17.55 -5.09 7.07
C ALA A 38 -18.00 -5.28 5.61
N GLY A 39 -17.48 -6.32 4.94
CA GLY A 39 -17.83 -6.65 3.55
C GLY A 39 -17.00 -5.97 2.46
N MET A 40 -16.13 -5.00 2.78
CA MET A 40 -15.26 -4.36 1.77
C MET A 40 -14.06 -5.25 1.42
N LEU A 41 -13.87 -5.56 0.13
CA LEU A 41 -12.77 -6.41 -0.33
C LEU A 41 -11.41 -5.69 -0.31
N LEU A 42 -11.39 -4.39 -0.61
CA LEU A 42 -10.18 -3.57 -0.75
C LEU A 42 -10.34 -2.21 -0.06
N GLY A 43 -9.35 -1.83 0.75
CA GLY A 43 -9.28 -0.52 1.38
C GLY A 43 -8.92 0.60 0.40
N SER A 44 -9.21 1.85 0.78
CA SER A 44 -8.98 3.04 -0.06
C SER A 44 -7.53 3.22 -0.51
N VAL A 45 -6.56 2.84 0.32
CA VAL A 45 -5.13 2.91 -0.01
C VAL A 45 -4.77 1.89 -1.09
N SER A 46 -5.19 0.64 -0.93
CA SER A 46 -4.91 -0.46 -1.86
C SER A 46 -5.57 -0.19 -3.21
N GLN A 47 -6.79 0.34 -3.21
CA GLN A 47 -7.46 0.84 -4.41
C GLN A 47 -6.65 1.92 -5.12
N ALA A 48 -6.18 2.94 -4.37
CA ALA A 48 -5.41 4.03 -4.97
C ALA A 48 -4.07 3.55 -5.57
N LEU A 49 -3.39 2.60 -4.92
CA LEU A 49 -2.17 2.01 -5.46
C LEU A 49 -2.44 1.23 -6.75
N LEU A 50 -3.49 0.39 -6.77
CA LEU A 50 -3.86 -0.37 -7.97
C LEU A 50 -4.15 0.51 -9.19
N HIS A 51 -4.69 1.72 -8.98
CA HIS A 51 -5.04 2.61 -10.07
C HIS A 51 -3.93 3.57 -10.50
N HIS A 52 -2.95 3.86 -9.62
CA HIS A 52 -2.05 5.00 -9.83
C HIS A 52 -0.58 4.74 -9.50
N ALA A 53 -0.20 3.57 -9.00
CA ALA A 53 1.20 3.29 -8.68
C ALA A 53 2.06 3.30 -9.95
N ASP A 54 3.28 3.82 -9.82
CA ASP A 54 4.28 3.84 -10.90
C ASP A 54 5.02 2.49 -11.04
N CYS A 55 4.62 1.47 -10.28
CA CYS A 55 5.21 0.14 -10.27
C CYS A 55 4.16 -0.97 -10.05
N PRO A 56 4.50 -2.24 -10.31
CA PRO A 56 3.62 -3.37 -10.02
C PRO A 56 3.13 -3.36 -8.57
N VAL A 57 1.88 -3.76 -8.36
CA VAL A 57 1.22 -3.77 -7.05
C VAL A 57 0.84 -5.19 -6.66
N THR A 58 1.28 -5.63 -5.50
CA THR A 58 0.79 -6.87 -4.86
C THR A 58 -0.10 -6.51 -3.67
N VAL A 59 -1.33 -7.02 -3.69
CA VAL A 59 -2.27 -6.88 -2.58
C VAL A 59 -2.37 -8.19 -1.81
N VAL A 60 -2.04 -8.15 -0.53
CA VAL A 60 -2.02 -9.32 0.35
C VAL A 60 -3.24 -9.30 1.26
N ARG A 61 -4.01 -10.39 1.28
CA ARG A 61 -5.07 -10.59 2.28
C ARG A 61 -4.44 -11.20 3.54
N GLY A 62 -4.86 -10.73 4.71
CA GLY A 62 -4.51 -11.39 5.96
C GLY A 62 -5.07 -12.81 5.98
N LYS A 63 -4.43 -13.70 6.75
CA LYS A 63 -5.10 -14.92 7.19
C LYS A 63 -6.17 -14.50 8.18
N ASP A 64 -7.36 -15.08 8.04
CA ASP A 64 -8.43 -14.96 9.02
C ASP A 64 -7.94 -15.34 10.43
#